data_AF-A0A1I3Y4B6-F1
#
_entry.id   AF-A0A1I3Y4B6-F1
#
_cell.length_a   1.000
_cell.length_b   1.000
_cell.length_c   1.000
_cell.angle_alpha   90.00
_cell.angle_beta   90.00
_cell.angle_gamma   90.00
#
_symmetry.space_group_name_H-M   'P 1'
#
loop_
_entity.id
_entity.type
_entity.pdbx_description
1 polymer ?
#
loop_
_entity_poly.entity_id
_entity_poly.type
_entity_poly.pdbx_seq_one_letter_code
_entity_poly.pdbx_strand_id
1 'polypeptide(L)'
;MSLSINTNIGALNSMRQLSMTETNLNRSLERLSSGLRINSAKDDAAGLAISERMTSQIRGLNQATRNANDGVSMLQTADGALSSISSSLQRVRELSVQAANSTNSLSDKKALQEETNQLIQEIDRVSSSTAFNNEKIFDFTSGSVIGDSNQLAVLYGLQNGWLEQAESMIQQYYGISADGADISIELTTFSDGAGQTAARVVGSIPGGFTGKATDVKLQIDMSDFTPPNLPNGGTAPFYNDRIIAHEMVHAVMYRSMNIASMFNPAADQIWFLEGAAEFIHGADERLQSSINNVGVVGVMAQAANFGSAGGAWVGSSDEYSAAYAAVGYMHQKIKENGGAGIKDVMTYLNQNQAATLNDAINAASGGLWASADAFNADFVANGTAYIAGMNLADEDTGAIGGANVDGGAVRTAESVVPNSSSRSGQNALSGFNEKWENIALAGLGNNKTLQLGANKNETLDVSFGAVNAGAMGIDNIDLINNAGFTIYKMDLALEHINKERAKIGAQLNRLESAIANNQVSAESMTASRSRIQDADFAIETATMTRTQIMQQAATAILAQANSSPQMMLTLLR
;
A
#
# COMPACT_ATOMS: atom_id res chain seq x y z
N MET A 1 -78.98 -29.98 56.31
CA MET A 1 -77.89 -29.10 56.79
C MET A 1 -78.04 -28.98 58.30
N SER A 2 -77.11 -29.51 59.08
CA SER A 2 -77.12 -29.32 60.55
C SER A 2 -76.81 -27.87 60.89
N LEU A 3 -77.74 -27.16 61.52
CA LEU A 3 -77.55 -25.80 62.00
C LEU A 3 -76.88 -25.84 63.38
N SER A 4 -75.62 -25.39 63.47
CA SER A 4 -74.88 -25.21 64.73
C SER A 4 -74.95 -23.75 65.17
N ILE A 5 -75.34 -23.48 66.42
CA ILE A 5 -75.50 -22.13 66.99
C ILE A 5 -74.16 -21.55 67.46
N ASN A 6 -73.21 -22.39 67.91
CA ASN A 6 -71.89 -21.97 68.39
C ASN A 6 -70.91 -21.62 67.26
N THR A 7 -71.16 -22.05 66.02
CA THR A 7 -70.29 -21.78 64.88
C THR A 7 -71.13 -21.27 63.71
N ASN A 8 -71.16 -19.95 63.55
CA ASN A 8 -71.89 -19.31 62.44
C ASN A 8 -71.09 -19.41 61.14
N ILE A 9 -71.32 -20.51 60.42
CA ILE A 9 -70.66 -20.79 59.14
C ILE A 9 -70.97 -19.70 58.10
N GLY A 10 -72.17 -19.10 58.14
CA GLY A 10 -72.57 -18.01 57.25
C GLY A 10 -71.74 -16.73 57.47
N ALA A 11 -71.57 -16.30 58.72
CA ALA A 11 -70.73 -15.15 59.05
C ALA A 11 -69.24 -15.41 58.80
N LEU A 12 -68.74 -16.62 59.07
CA LEU A 12 -67.35 -17.01 58.75
C LEU A 12 -67.09 -17.01 57.24
N ASN A 13 -68.06 -17.46 56.43
CA ASN A 13 -67.99 -17.38 54.97
C ASN A 13 -67.98 -15.93 54.48
N SER A 14 -68.87 -15.09 55.01
CA SER A 14 -68.93 -13.66 54.66
C SER A 14 -67.68 -12.90 55.09
N MET A 15 -67.09 -13.19 56.26
CA MET A 15 -65.81 -12.60 56.69
C MET A 15 -64.64 -13.03 55.80
N ARG A 16 -64.59 -14.31 55.39
CA ARG A 16 -63.61 -14.77 54.41
C ARG A 16 -63.77 -14.03 53.07
N GLN A 17 -65.01 -13.86 52.61
CA GLN A 17 -65.30 -13.12 51.37
C GLN A 17 -64.93 -11.64 51.47
N LEU A 18 -65.19 -11.00 52.62
CA LEU A 18 -64.82 -9.61 52.88
C LEU A 18 -63.28 -9.44 52.90
N SER A 19 -62.56 -10.31 53.59
CA SER A 19 -61.08 -10.27 53.63
C SER A 19 -60.45 -10.49 52.25
N MET A 20 -61.01 -11.38 51.43
CA MET A 20 -60.61 -11.53 50.02
C MET A 20 -60.89 -10.27 49.20
N THR A 21 -62.02 -9.61 49.45
CA THR A 21 -62.43 -8.37 48.75
C THR A 21 -61.54 -7.19 49.13
N GLU A 22 -61.19 -7.03 50.40
CA GLU A 22 -60.23 -6.01 50.86
C GLU A 22 -58.83 -6.23 50.27
N THR A 23 -58.38 -7.49 50.18
CA THR A 23 -57.09 -7.82 49.54
C THR A 23 -57.09 -7.44 48.06
N ASN A 24 -58.18 -7.73 47.34
CA ASN A 24 -58.32 -7.35 45.93
C ASN A 24 -58.43 -5.84 45.72
N LEU A 25 -59.11 -5.13 46.62
CA LEU A 25 -59.22 -3.66 46.58
C LEU A 25 -57.83 -3.02 46.75
N ASN A 26 -57.07 -3.47 47.74
CA ASN A 26 -55.70 -3.02 47.97
C ASN A 26 -54.80 -3.27 46.76
N ARG A 27 -54.96 -4.42 46.08
CA ARG A 27 -54.21 -4.74 44.86
C ARG A 27 -54.54 -3.81 43.70
N SER A 28 -55.83 -3.54 43.44
CA SER A 28 -56.20 -2.58 42.39
C SER A 28 -55.76 -1.15 42.72
N LEU A 29 -55.79 -0.74 44.00
CA LEU A 29 -55.23 0.54 44.44
C LEU A 29 -53.72 0.62 44.22
N GLU A 30 -52.97 -0.44 44.54
CA GLU A 30 -51.53 -0.53 44.30
C GLU A 30 -51.20 -0.42 42.81
N ARG A 31 -51.95 -1.11 41.94
CA ARG A 31 -51.80 -1.05 40.48
C ARG A 31 -52.15 0.31 39.89
N LEU A 32 -53.22 0.95 40.37
CA LEU A 32 -53.60 2.30 39.96
C LEU A 32 -52.57 3.35 40.41
N SER A 33 -52.02 3.19 41.62
CA SER A 33 -51.02 4.12 42.16
C SER A 33 -49.65 3.96 41.52
N SER A 34 -49.23 2.73 41.19
CA SER A 34 -47.96 2.44 40.52
C SER A 34 -48.02 2.65 39.01
N GLY A 35 -49.21 2.55 38.42
CA GLY A 35 -49.39 2.46 36.97
C GLY A 35 -48.95 1.11 36.40
N LEU A 36 -48.57 0.14 37.24
CA LEU A 36 -48.07 -1.17 36.81
C LEU A 36 -49.05 -2.27 37.22
N ARG A 37 -49.37 -3.15 36.28
CA ARG A 37 -50.12 -4.39 36.51
C ARG A 37 -49.30 -5.42 37.29
N ILE A 38 -47.99 -5.44 37.08
CA ILE A 38 -47.04 -6.34 37.76
C ILE A 38 -46.12 -5.50 38.65
N ASN A 39 -46.40 -5.48 39.96
CA ASN A 39 -45.63 -4.73 40.95
C ASN A 39 -44.60 -5.61 41.66
N SER A 40 -44.89 -6.90 41.82
CA SER A 40 -44.03 -7.85 42.52
C SER A 40 -44.00 -9.21 41.84
N ALA A 41 -43.01 -10.05 42.18
CA ALA A 41 -42.92 -11.42 41.68
C ALA A 41 -44.12 -12.30 42.09
N LYS A 42 -44.87 -11.90 43.13
CA LYS A 42 -46.12 -12.55 43.54
C LYS A 42 -47.23 -12.34 42.52
N ASP A 43 -47.21 -11.24 41.77
CA ASP A 43 -48.24 -10.93 40.78
C ASP A 43 -48.10 -11.77 39.51
N ASP A 44 -46.88 -11.85 38.98
CA ASP A 44 -46.48 -12.67 37.84
C ASP A 44 -44.94 -12.75 37.78
N ALA A 45 -44.37 -13.85 38.28
CA ALA A 45 -42.93 -14.04 38.32
C ALA A 45 -42.28 -14.08 36.92
N ALA A 46 -42.96 -14.68 35.94
CA ALA A 46 -42.44 -14.79 34.57
C ALA A 46 -42.52 -13.44 33.84
N GLY A 47 -43.66 -12.74 33.96
CA GLY A 47 -43.87 -11.41 33.40
C GLY A 47 -42.91 -10.38 33.98
N LEU A 48 -42.65 -10.41 35.29
CA LEU A 48 -41.65 -9.55 35.93
C LEU A 48 -40.23 -9.84 35.39
N ALA A 49 -39.82 -11.11 35.33
CA ALA A 49 -38.50 -11.50 34.83
C ALA A 49 -38.29 -11.16 33.34
N ILE A 50 -39.36 -11.21 32.52
CA ILE A 50 -39.31 -10.73 31.14
C ILE A 50 -39.15 -9.20 31.13
N SER A 51 -39.97 -8.47 31.89
CA SER A 51 -39.90 -7.00 31.95
C SER A 51 -38.54 -6.47 32.43
N GLU A 52 -37.92 -7.13 33.41
CA GLU A 52 -36.59 -6.78 33.90
C GLU A 52 -35.52 -6.99 32.81
N ARG A 53 -35.59 -8.09 32.07
CA ARG A 53 -34.71 -8.32 30.91
C ARG A 53 -34.94 -7.27 29.82
N MET A 54 -36.19 -6.94 29.51
CA MET A 54 -36.53 -5.87 28.57
C MET A 54 -35.98 -4.51 29.04
N THR A 55 -36.08 -4.21 30.32
CA THR A 55 -35.53 -2.98 30.92
C THR A 55 -34.01 -2.93 30.83
N SER A 56 -33.33 -4.05 31.10
CA SER A 56 -31.88 -4.16 30.91
C SER A 56 -31.49 -3.91 29.45
N GLN A 57 -32.21 -4.52 28.50
CA GLN A 57 -31.98 -4.34 27.07
C GLN A 57 -32.22 -2.90 26.63
N ILE A 58 -33.31 -2.25 27.04
CA ILE A 58 -33.59 -0.84 26.73
C ILE A 58 -32.48 0.07 27.26
N ARG A 59 -32.02 -0.14 28.51
CA ARG A 59 -30.91 0.63 29.09
C ARG A 59 -29.61 0.40 28.31
N GLY A 60 -29.34 -0.84 27.91
CA GLY A 60 -28.20 -1.21 27.07
C GLY A 60 -28.23 -0.52 25.72
N LEU A 61 -29.36 -0.57 25.00
CA LEU A 61 -29.55 0.08 23.71
C LEU A 61 -29.41 1.61 23.80
N ASN A 62 -29.94 2.23 24.85
CA ASN A 62 -29.79 3.66 25.08
C ASN A 62 -28.33 4.06 25.35
N GLN A 63 -27.57 3.23 26.09
CA GLN A 63 -26.14 3.45 26.27
C GLN A 63 -25.37 3.24 24.96
N ALA A 64 -25.72 2.22 24.19
CA ALA A 64 -25.12 1.95 22.89
C ALA A 64 -25.34 3.12 21.90
N THR A 65 -26.53 3.72 21.88
CA THR A 65 -26.79 4.95 21.13
C THR A 65 -25.89 6.10 21.57
N ARG A 66 -25.64 6.28 22.87
CA ARG A 66 -24.69 7.30 23.36
C ARG A 66 -23.27 7.01 22.90
N ASN A 67 -22.79 5.78 23.07
CA ASN A 67 -21.46 5.36 22.61
C ASN A 67 -21.28 5.59 21.10
N ALA A 68 -22.32 5.32 20.30
CA ALA A 68 -22.30 5.56 18.86
C ALA A 68 -22.18 7.05 18.53
N ASN A 69 -22.89 7.93 19.26
CA ASN A 69 -22.76 9.39 19.10
C ASN A 69 -21.37 9.91 19.51
N ASP A 70 -20.76 9.33 20.56
CA ASP A 70 -19.36 9.62 20.91
C ASP A 70 -18.41 9.21 19.79
N GLY A 71 -18.65 8.03 19.18
CA GLY A 71 -17.95 7.55 18.00
C GLY A 71 -18.08 8.50 16.80
N VAL A 72 -19.28 9.01 16.53
CA VAL A 72 -19.52 10.02 15.48
C VAL A 72 -18.71 11.28 15.76
N SER A 73 -18.73 11.77 17.00
CA SER A 73 -17.98 12.98 17.39
C SER A 73 -16.47 12.81 17.23
N MET A 74 -15.94 11.64 17.59
CA MET A 74 -14.52 11.28 17.40
C MET A 74 -14.15 11.22 15.91
N LEU A 75 -14.97 10.55 15.09
CA LEU A 75 -14.76 10.44 13.64
C LEU A 75 -14.83 11.79 12.93
N GLN A 76 -15.75 12.67 13.32
CA GLN A 76 -15.84 14.03 12.79
C GLN A 76 -14.64 14.90 13.17
N THR A 77 -14.13 14.74 14.40
CA THR A 77 -12.89 15.40 14.83
C THR A 77 -11.70 14.92 13.99
N ALA A 78 -11.63 13.62 13.72
CA ALA A 78 -10.61 13.03 12.85
C ALA A 78 -10.71 13.55 11.41
N ASP A 79 -11.89 13.52 10.79
CA ASP A 79 -12.09 14.00 9.41
C ASP A 79 -11.75 15.50 9.26
N GLY A 80 -12.09 16.32 10.26
CA GLY A 80 -11.69 17.73 10.28
C GLY A 80 -10.17 17.92 10.26
N ALA A 81 -9.44 17.13 11.05
CA ALA A 81 -7.97 17.15 11.05
C ALA A 81 -7.38 16.66 9.71
N LEU A 82 -7.93 15.57 9.15
CA LEU A 82 -7.52 15.05 7.84
C LEU A 82 -7.79 16.04 6.71
N SER A 83 -8.90 16.78 6.78
CA SER A 83 -9.19 17.85 5.82
C SER A 83 -8.14 18.96 5.88
N SER A 84 -7.70 19.35 7.07
CA SER A 84 -6.61 20.34 7.22
C SER A 84 -5.29 19.82 6.65
N ILE A 85 -4.94 18.57 6.94
CA ILE A 85 -3.72 17.93 6.40
C ILE A 85 -3.80 17.86 4.87
N SER A 86 -4.95 17.47 4.32
CA SER A 86 -5.16 17.42 2.87
C SER A 86 -4.94 18.78 2.20
N SER A 87 -5.41 19.88 2.81
CA SER A 87 -5.17 21.23 2.28
C SER A 87 -3.69 21.63 2.33
N SER A 88 -2.98 21.28 3.42
CA SER A 88 -1.53 21.52 3.51
C SER A 88 -0.75 20.72 2.45
N LEU A 89 -1.09 19.44 2.25
CA LEU A 89 -0.47 18.59 1.23
C LEU A 89 -0.73 19.13 -0.20
N GLN A 90 -1.95 19.58 -0.48
CA GLN A 90 -2.28 20.22 -1.76
C GLN A 90 -1.44 21.49 -1.98
N ARG A 91 -1.25 22.30 -0.93
CA ARG A 91 -0.38 23.49 -1.01
C ARG A 91 1.09 23.11 -1.25
N VAL A 92 1.62 22.11 -0.56
CA VAL A 92 3.00 21.63 -0.80
C VAL A 92 3.15 21.11 -2.24
N ARG A 93 2.14 20.42 -2.76
CA ARG A 93 2.12 19.98 -4.16
C ARG A 93 2.17 21.15 -5.13
N GLU A 94 1.38 22.21 -4.91
CA GLU A 94 1.44 23.44 -5.72
C GLU A 94 2.84 24.07 -5.73
N LEU A 95 3.45 24.20 -4.54
CA LEU A 95 4.81 24.74 -4.40
C LEU A 95 5.85 23.87 -5.11
N SER A 96 5.66 22.55 -5.09
CA SER A 96 6.53 21.60 -5.77
C SER A 96 6.41 21.71 -7.30
N VAL A 97 5.20 21.84 -7.83
CA VAL A 97 4.96 22.12 -9.26
C VAL A 97 5.57 23.46 -9.66
N GLN A 98 5.46 24.48 -8.81
CA GLN A 98 6.11 25.76 -9.04
C GLN A 98 7.64 25.59 -9.09
N ALA A 99 8.24 24.94 -8.09
CA ALA A 99 9.68 24.71 -7.97
C ALA A 99 10.26 23.85 -9.10
N ALA A 100 9.45 23.00 -9.74
CA ALA A 100 9.85 22.20 -10.90
C ALA A 100 10.15 23.04 -12.16
N ASN A 101 9.71 24.31 -12.22
CA ASN A 101 10.02 25.18 -13.36
C ASN A 101 11.49 25.62 -13.35
N SER A 102 12.19 25.37 -14.45
CA SER A 102 13.60 25.76 -14.65
C SER A 102 13.82 27.28 -14.69
N THR A 103 12.76 28.08 -14.84
CA THR A 103 12.82 29.55 -14.83
C THR A 103 12.98 30.15 -13.43
N ASN A 104 12.71 29.38 -12.37
CA ASN A 104 12.86 29.86 -11.00
C ASN A 104 14.32 29.86 -10.58
N SER A 105 14.76 30.95 -9.95
CA SER A 105 16.10 31.06 -9.41
C SER A 105 16.31 30.15 -8.20
N LEU A 106 17.56 29.87 -7.85
CA LEU A 106 17.88 29.13 -6.62
C LEU A 106 17.33 29.83 -5.36
N SER A 107 17.32 31.17 -5.34
CA SER A 107 16.69 31.93 -4.25
C SER A 107 15.19 31.71 -4.18
N ASP A 108 14.50 31.66 -5.32
CA ASP A 108 13.05 31.41 -5.35
C ASP A 108 12.74 30.00 -4.83
N LYS A 109 13.50 29.00 -5.30
CA LYS A 109 13.34 27.60 -4.83
C LYS A 109 13.58 27.46 -3.32
N LYS A 110 14.56 28.18 -2.75
CA LYS A 110 14.79 28.20 -1.30
C LYS A 110 13.60 28.79 -0.54
N ALA A 111 13.00 29.87 -1.03
CA ALA A 111 11.81 30.44 -0.41
C ALA A 111 10.61 29.47 -0.45
N LEU A 112 10.41 28.76 -1.57
CA LEU A 112 9.37 27.73 -1.69
C LEU A 112 9.62 26.54 -0.74
N GLN A 113 10.88 26.15 -0.56
CA GLN A 113 11.27 25.12 0.42
C GLN A 113 10.97 25.57 1.86
N GLU A 114 11.21 26.83 2.21
CA GLU A 114 10.91 27.36 3.56
C GLU A 114 9.41 27.31 3.87
N GLU A 115 8.55 27.74 2.92
CA GLU A 115 7.09 27.61 3.07
C GLU A 115 6.67 26.15 3.19
N THR A 116 7.27 25.28 2.39
CA THR A 116 7.00 23.83 2.41
C THR A 116 7.36 23.21 3.77
N ASN A 117 8.51 23.57 4.34
CA ASN A 117 8.93 23.09 5.66
C ASN A 117 7.94 23.51 6.75
N GLN A 118 7.38 24.73 6.67
CA GLN A 118 6.35 25.18 7.62
C GLN A 118 5.05 24.39 7.48
N LEU A 119 4.64 24.06 6.26
CA LEU A 119 3.44 23.25 6.00
C LEU A 119 3.61 21.81 6.52
N ILE A 120 4.79 21.22 6.38
CA ILE A 120 5.09 19.89 6.94
C ILE A 120 5.03 19.92 8.47
N GLN A 121 5.63 20.94 9.10
CA GLN A 121 5.55 21.11 10.55
C GLN A 121 4.10 21.29 11.02
N GLU A 122 3.27 22.00 10.24
CA GLU A 122 1.86 22.14 10.53
C GLU A 122 1.09 20.81 10.40
N ILE A 123 1.41 19.99 9.40
CA ILE A 123 0.86 18.63 9.26
C ILE A 123 1.19 17.79 10.51
N ASP A 124 2.46 17.79 10.93
CA ASP A 124 2.89 17.08 12.13
C ASP A 124 2.21 17.61 13.40
N ARG A 125 2.03 18.93 13.50
CA ARG A 125 1.33 19.55 14.62
C ARG A 125 -0.14 19.13 14.65
N VAL A 126 -0.84 19.17 13.52
CA VAL A 126 -2.26 18.75 13.44
C VAL A 126 -2.39 17.26 13.78
N SER A 127 -1.56 16.41 13.17
CA SER A 127 -1.50 14.98 13.48
C SER A 127 -1.28 14.74 14.98
N SER A 128 -0.23 15.34 15.57
CA SER A 128 0.18 15.13 16.96
C SER A 128 -0.69 15.79 18.01
N SER A 129 -1.39 16.87 17.68
CA SER A 129 -2.25 17.59 18.63
C SER A 129 -3.67 17.03 18.68
N THR A 130 -4.18 16.47 17.59
CA THR A 130 -5.57 16.01 17.46
C THR A 130 -5.89 14.92 18.48
N ALA A 131 -6.88 15.18 19.33
CA ALA A 131 -7.28 14.30 20.42
C ALA A 131 -8.80 14.35 20.63
N PHE A 132 -9.35 13.24 21.11
CA PHE A 132 -10.72 13.13 21.59
C PHE A 132 -10.68 12.60 23.03
N ASN A 133 -11.34 13.27 23.98
CA ASN A 133 -11.27 12.93 25.41
C ASN A 133 -9.84 12.80 25.96
N ASN A 134 -8.93 13.70 25.54
CA ASN A 134 -7.49 13.68 25.87
C ASN A 134 -6.70 12.47 25.33
N GLU A 135 -7.33 11.57 24.58
CA GLU A 135 -6.64 10.50 23.86
C GLU A 135 -6.36 10.91 22.43
N LYS A 136 -5.16 10.61 21.94
CA LYS A 136 -4.79 10.89 20.55
C LYS A 136 -5.55 9.97 19.61
N ILE A 137 -6.00 10.54 18.49
CA ILE A 137 -6.77 9.81 17.47
C ILE A 137 -5.80 9.06 16.55
N PHE A 138 -4.82 9.77 15.99
CA PHE A 138 -3.88 9.23 15.02
C PHE A 138 -2.70 8.53 15.69
N ASP A 139 -2.14 7.57 14.96
CA ASP A 139 -0.91 6.87 15.33
C ASP A 139 0.32 7.75 14.98
N PHE A 140 1.39 7.62 15.76
CA PHE A 140 2.63 8.40 15.66
C PHE A 140 3.87 7.55 15.39
N THR A 141 3.70 6.33 14.89
CA THR A 141 4.87 5.53 14.52
C THR A 141 5.65 6.16 13.36
N SER A 142 6.90 5.71 13.23
CA SER A 142 7.78 6.05 12.11
C SER A 142 7.70 5.05 10.94
N GLY A 143 6.80 4.07 10.99
CA GLY A 143 6.63 3.14 9.87
C GLY A 143 6.00 3.84 8.67
N SER A 144 6.48 3.56 7.47
CA SER A 144 5.93 4.23 6.28
C SER A 144 4.57 3.66 5.88
N VAL A 145 3.57 4.53 5.69
CA VAL A 145 2.24 4.18 5.16
C VAL A 145 2.14 4.34 3.64
N ILE A 146 3.17 4.89 2.99
CA ILE A 146 3.25 5.03 1.53
C ILE A 146 4.33 4.16 0.88
N GLY A 147 5.16 3.48 1.68
CA GLY A 147 6.28 2.66 1.23
C GLY A 147 7.64 3.26 1.59
N ASP A 148 8.69 2.44 1.58
CA ASP A 148 10.05 2.91 1.90
C ASP A 148 10.49 4.03 0.94
N SER A 149 11.08 5.10 1.48
CA SER A 149 11.41 6.29 0.68
C SER A 149 12.48 6.01 -0.37
N ASN A 150 13.43 5.11 -0.11
CA ASN A 150 14.48 4.77 -1.06
C ASN A 150 13.92 3.92 -2.19
N GLN A 151 13.07 2.95 -1.86
CA GLN A 151 12.37 2.13 -2.86
C GLN A 151 11.48 2.99 -3.76
N LEU A 152 10.75 3.95 -3.19
CA LEU A 152 9.92 4.90 -3.96
C LEU A 152 10.76 5.80 -4.87
N ALA A 153 11.96 6.21 -4.44
CA ALA A 153 12.87 7.02 -5.26
C ALA A 153 13.42 6.20 -6.45
N VAL A 154 13.79 4.93 -6.26
CA VAL A 154 14.17 4.04 -7.37
C VAL A 154 13.00 3.90 -8.34
N LEU A 155 11.81 3.58 -7.82
CA LEU A 155 10.61 3.40 -8.63
C LEU A 155 10.30 4.67 -9.45
N TYR A 156 10.42 5.84 -8.82
CA TYR A 156 10.24 7.12 -9.48
C TYR A 156 11.24 7.33 -10.63
N GLY A 157 12.54 7.06 -10.40
CA GLY A 157 13.59 7.17 -11.42
C GLY A 157 13.35 6.25 -12.61
N LEU A 158 12.98 4.99 -12.35
CA LEU A 158 12.62 4.00 -13.37
C LEU A 158 11.42 4.48 -14.22
N GLN A 159 10.39 5.02 -13.58
CA GLN A 159 9.15 5.48 -14.24
C GLN A 159 9.26 6.84 -14.95
N ASN A 160 10.27 7.64 -14.64
CA ASN A 160 10.41 9.02 -15.13
C ASN A 160 11.73 9.29 -15.87
N GLY A 161 12.30 8.25 -16.50
CA GLY A 161 13.35 8.45 -17.49
C GLY A 161 14.29 7.27 -17.67
N TRP A 162 14.71 6.61 -16.59
CA TRP A 162 15.82 5.64 -16.69
C TRP A 162 15.51 4.50 -17.66
N LEU A 163 14.33 3.89 -17.55
CA LEU A 163 13.92 2.79 -18.43
C LEU A 163 13.67 3.26 -19.87
N GLU A 164 12.94 4.36 -20.04
CA GLU A 164 12.62 4.91 -21.36
C GLU A 164 13.88 5.28 -22.14
N GLN A 165 14.81 5.97 -21.47
CA GLN A 165 16.01 6.50 -22.10
C GLN A 165 17.01 5.38 -22.39
N ALA A 166 17.13 4.39 -21.50
CA ALA A 166 17.89 3.18 -21.81
C ALA A 166 17.36 2.48 -23.07
N GLU A 167 16.05 2.26 -23.18
CA GLU A 167 15.44 1.64 -24.36
C GLU A 167 15.62 2.49 -25.63
N SER A 168 15.47 3.81 -25.51
CA SER A 168 15.67 4.76 -26.61
C SER A 168 17.11 4.73 -27.12
N MET A 169 18.10 4.68 -26.23
CA MET A 169 19.52 4.54 -26.58
C MET A 169 19.77 3.20 -27.30
N ILE A 170 19.22 2.10 -26.79
CA ILE A 170 19.35 0.78 -27.42
C ILE A 170 18.73 0.78 -28.82
N GLN A 171 17.54 1.36 -28.99
CA GLN A 171 16.90 1.45 -30.30
C GLN A 171 17.71 2.33 -31.27
N GLN A 172 18.21 3.47 -30.79
CA GLN A 172 18.98 4.40 -31.61
C GLN A 172 20.30 3.78 -32.08
N TYR A 173 21.07 3.22 -31.16
CA TYR A 173 22.45 2.82 -31.40
C TYR A 173 22.61 1.34 -31.76
N TYR A 174 21.76 0.44 -31.24
CA TYR A 174 21.79 -0.99 -31.58
C TYR A 174 20.70 -1.40 -32.57
N GLY A 175 19.66 -0.58 -32.78
CA GLY A 175 18.63 -0.85 -33.79
C GLY A 175 17.65 -1.96 -33.42
N ILE A 176 17.63 -2.37 -32.15
CA ILE A 176 16.81 -3.47 -31.64
C ILE A 176 15.79 -2.97 -30.63
N SER A 177 14.69 -3.71 -30.50
CA SER A 177 13.64 -3.45 -29.52
C SER A 177 13.05 -4.78 -29.04
N ALA A 178 12.53 -4.80 -27.82
CA ALA A 178 11.83 -5.97 -27.30
C ALA A 178 10.46 -6.14 -27.99
N ASP A 179 9.87 -7.32 -27.84
CA ASP A 179 8.73 -7.79 -28.66
C ASP A 179 7.36 -7.70 -27.97
N GLY A 180 7.21 -6.80 -26.99
CA GLY A 180 5.98 -6.57 -26.24
C GLY A 180 5.72 -7.61 -25.15
N ALA A 181 6.73 -8.39 -24.76
CA ALA A 181 6.63 -9.35 -23.67
C ALA A 181 6.59 -8.65 -22.29
N ASP A 182 6.12 -9.38 -21.28
CA ASP A 182 6.10 -8.85 -19.92
C ASP A 182 7.52 -8.81 -19.33
N ILE A 183 7.83 -7.73 -18.60
CA ILE A 183 9.01 -7.62 -17.74
C ILE A 183 8.56 -7.34 -16.31
N SER A 184 9.06 -8.09 -15.33
CA SER A 184 8.79 -7.83 -13.92
C SER A 184 9.89 -6.97 -13.32
N ILE A 185 9.51 -5.89 -12.64
CA ILE A 185 10.43 -5.00 -11.93
C ILE A 185 10.37 -5.33 -10.45
N GLU A 186 11.48 -5.81 -9.90
CA GLU A 186 11.59 -6.40 -8.57
C GLU A 186 12.66 -5.65 -7.75
N LEU A 187 12.27 -5.09 -6.60
CA LEU A 187 13.10 -4.35 -5.66
C LEU A 187 13.28 -5.08 -4.32
N THR A 188 12.36 -5.97 -3.92
CA THR A 188 12.41 -6.62 -2.58
C THR A 188 12.64 -8.12 -2.60
N THR A 189 12.47 -8.77 -3.75
CA THR A 189 12.55 -10.23 -3.89
C THR A 189 13.98 -10.75 -4.11
N PHE A 190 14.93 -9.86 -4.40
CA PHE A 190 16.34 -10.18 -4.60
C PHE A 190 17.21 -9.31 -3.70
N SER A 191 18.09 -9.97 -2.94
CA SER A 191 19.25 -9.32 -2.34
C SER A 191 20.38 -10.34 -2.20
N ASP A 192 21.60 -9.93 -2.53
CA ASP A 192 22.82 -10.71 -2.30
C ASP A 192 23.67 -10.15 -1.15
N GLY A 193 23.24 -9.04 -0.53
CA GLY A 193 23.92 -8.37 0.57
C GLY A 193 24.44 -7.00 0.15
N ALA A 194 25.39 -6.45 0.90
CA ALA A 194 26.04 -5.19 0.51
C ALA A 194 27.37 -5.45 -0.20
N GLY A 195 27.63 -4.71 -1.28
CA GLY A 195 28.89 -4.66 -2.01
C GLY A 195 29.00 -5.62 -3.21
N GLN A 196 27.89 -6.09 -3.76
CA GLN A 196 27.86 -7.02 -4.89
C GLN A 196 26.99 -6.49 -6.04
N THR A 197 25.88 -7.15 -6.38
CA THR A 197 25.13 -6.90 -7.61
C THR A 197 24.07 -5.85 -7.38
N ALA A 198 24.30 -4.61 -7.84
CA ALA A 198 23.34 -3.52 -7.67
C ALA A 198 22.01 -3.77 -8.41
N ALA A 199 22.08 -4.29 -9.63
CA ALA A 199 20.92 -4.75 -10.38
C ALA A 199 21.33 -5.86 -11.35
N ARG A 200 20.35 -6.66 -11.79
CA ARG A 200 20.55 -7.68 -12.82
C ARG A 200 19.28 -7.97 -13.60
N VAL A 201 19.43 -8.41 -14.84
CA VAL A 201 18.35 -9.05 -15.61
C VAL A 201 18.48 -10.56 -15.56
N VAL A 202 17.36 -11.22 -15.24
CA VAL A 202 17.24 -12.67 -15.32
C VAL A 202 16.14 -13.07 -16.28
N GLY A 203 16.30 -14.23 -16.91
CA GLY A 203 15.33 -14.79 -17.84
C GLY A 203 15.50 -16.30 -17.96
N SER A 204 14.42 -16.97 -18.31
CA SER A 204 14.38 -18.42 -18.54
C SER A 204 14.64 -18.73 -20.00
N ILE A 205 15.70 -19.49 -20.29
CA ILE A 205 16.02 -19.95 -21.64
C ILE A 205 15.37 -21.32 -21.87
N PRO A 206 14.59 -21.50 -22.95
CA PRO A 206 14.08 -22.82 -23.34
C PRO A 206 15.26 -23.77 -23.59
N GLY A 207 15.20 -25.00 -23.08
CA GLY A 207 16.28 -25.98 -23.27
C GLY A 207 16.66 -26.15 -24.75
N GLY A 208 17.96 -26.19 -25.04
CA GLY A 208 18.49 -26.38 -26.40
C GLY A 208 19.33 -25.23 -26.98
N PHE A 209 19.71 -24.22 -26.18
CA PHE A 209 20.54 -23.07 -26.59
C PHE A 209 20.06 -22.37 -27.88
N THR A 210 18.74 -22.30 -28.06
CA THR A 210 18.09 -21.63 -29.20
C THR A 210 16.87 -20.83 -28.76
N GLY A 211 16.69 -19.65 -29.35
CA GLY A 211 15.57 -18.75 -29.13
C GLY A 211 15.81 -17.65 -28.09
N LYS A 212 14.71 -16.94 -27.81
CA LYS A 212 14.62 -15.82 -26.87
C LYS A 212 14.43 -16.33 -25.44
N ALA A 213 14.81 -15.54 -24.44
CA ALA A 213 14.49 -15.82 -23.05
C ALA A 213 13.04 -15.41 -22.73
N THR A 214 12.40 -16.11 -21.79
CA THR A 214 11.04 -15.83 -21.27
C THR A 214 11.10 -15.51 -19.77
N ASP A 215 10.01 -15.03 -19.16
CA ASP A 215 9.99 -14.65 -17.74
C ASP A 215 11.13 -13.67 -17.37
N VAL A 216 11.21 -12.58 -18.13
CA VAL A 216 12.27 -11.57 -17.96
C VAL A 216 11.96 -10.74 -16.71
N LYS A 217 12.96 -10.58 -15.85
CA LYS A 217 12.86 -9.79 -14.61
C LYS A 217 14.05 -8.88 -14.48
N LEU A 218 13.80 -7.61 -14.19
CA LEU A 218 14.79 -6.67 -13.72
C LEU A 218 14.76 -6.70 -12.19
N GLN A 219 15.82 -7.23 -11.59
CA GLN A 219 15.99 -7.35 -10.15
C GLN A 219 16.96 -6.30 -9.66
N ILE A 220 16.56 -5.52 -8.66
CA ILE A 220 17.33 -4.42 -8.09
C ILE A 220 17.57 -4.75 -6.62
N ASP A 221 18.84 -4.82 -6.20
CA ASP A 221 19.17 -5.01 -4.79
C ASP A 221 19.19 -3.66 -4.08
N MET A 222 18.16 -3.37 -3.30
CA MET A 222 18.05 -2.12 -2.53
C MET A 222 19.16 -1.92 -1.48
N SER A 223 19.94 -2.96 -1.15
CA SER A 223 21.12 -2.86 -0.26
C SER A 223 22.29 -2.14 -0.92
N ASP A 224 22.40 -2.26 -2.25
CA ASP A 224 23.45 -1.67 -3.07
C ASP A 224 22.93 -0.51 -3.94
N PHE A 225 21.64 -0.54 -4.25
CA PHE A 225 20.95 0.40 -5.12
C PHE A 225 20.21 1.47 -4.26
N THR A 226 20.98 2.34 -3.59
CA THR A 226 20.43 3.33 -2.64
C THR A 226 20.29 4.73 -3.28
N PRO A 227 19.08 5.30 -3.43
CA PRO A 227 18.95 6.66 -4.01
C PRO A 227 18.64 7.78 -3.00
N PRO A 228 19.63 8.61 -2.64
CA PRO A 228 19.40 9.94 -2.09
C PRO A 228 19.54 11.09 -3.12
N ASN A 229 20.03 10.84 -4.34
CA ASN A 229 20.41 11.87 -5.32
C ASN A 229 19.76 11.68 -6.71
N LEU A 230 18.44 11.76 -6.77
CA LEU A 230 17.74 11.92 -8.06
C LEU A 230 18.23 13.23 -8.75
N PRO A 231 18.22 13.30 -10.10
CA PRO A 231 17.55 12.40 -11.04
C PRO A 231 18.35 11.17 -11.49
N ASN A 232 19.70 11.15 -11.43
CA ASN A 232 20.51 10.04 -11.93
C ASN A 232 20.68 8.88 -10.92
N GLY A 233 20.42 9.16 -9.63
CA GLY A 233 20.41 8.15 -8.57
C GLY A 233 21.81 7.67 -8.17
N GLY A 234 22.72 8.54 -7.79
CA GLY A 234 24.05 8.08 -7.35
C GLY A 234 25.07 9.19 -7.25
N THR A 235 26.34 8.84 -7.31
CA THR A 235 27.49 9.75 -7.36
C THR A 235 28.61 9.11 -8.15
N ALA A 236 29.38 9.90 -8.90
CA ALA A 236 30.52 9.41 -9.66
C ALA A 236 31.42 8.46 -8.86
N PRO A 237 31.87 7.34 -9.46
CA PRO A 237 31.62 6.92 -10.85
C PRO A 237 30.30 6.16 -11.08
N PHE A 238 29.57 5.82 -10.02
CA PHE A 238 28.39 4.94 -10.08
C PHE A 238 27.08 5.73 -10.05
N TYR A 239 26.36 5.69 -11.17
CA TYR A 239 25.03 6.27 -11.28
C TYR A 239 24.02 5.16 -11.59
N ASN A 240 22.92 5.12 -10.84
CA ASN A 240 21.92 4.06 -10.95
C ASN A 240 21.28 4.00 -12.32
N ASP A 241 21.03 5.14 -12.97
CA ASP A 241 20.50 5.21 -14.32
C ASP A 241 21.38 4.50 -15.37
N ARG A 242 22.71 4.58 -15.24
CA ARG A 242 23.67 3.85 -16.09
C ARG A 242 23.63 2.36 -15.83
N ILE A 243 23.51 1.95 -14.57
CA ILE A 243 23.31 0.54 -14.22
C ILE A 243 22.01 0.03 -14.85
N ILE A 244 20.94 0.81 -14.80
CA ILE A 244 19.69 0.45 -15.49
C ILE A 244 19.90 0.40 -17.01
N ALA A 245 20.67 1.32 -17.61
CA ALA A 245 20.98 1.27 -19.04
C ALA A 245 21.74 0.01 -19.44
N HIS A 246 22.73 -0.42 -18.63
CA HIS A 246 23.43 -1.70 -18.78
C HIS A 246 22.45 -2.87 -18.76
N GLU A 247 21.65 -2.95 -17.70
CA GLU A 247 20.70 -4.05 -17.52
C GLU A 247 19.62 -4.08 -18.60
N MET A 248 19.16 -2.93 -19.07
CA MET A 248 18.18 -2.86 -20.15
C MET A 248 18.72 -3.36 -21.50
N VAL A 249 20.03 -3.29 -21.75
CA VAL A 249 20.64 -3.95 -22.93
C VAL A 249 20.38 -5.45 -22.86
N HIS A 250 20.64 -6.07 -21.72
CA HIS A 250 20.37 -7.49 -21.51
C HIS A 250 18.89 -7.83 -21.69
N ALA A 251 17.99 -7.07 -21.06
CA ALA A 251 16.55 -7.28 -21.20
C ALA A 251 16.11 -7.22 -22.67
N VAL A 252 16.52 -6.19 -23.41
CA VAL A 252 16.16 -6.04 -24.82
C VAL A 252 16.76 -7.17 -25.66
N MET A 253 18.02 -7.57 -25.42
CA MET A 253 18.65 -8.71 -26.11
C MET A 253 17.87 -10.02 -25.85
N TYR A 254 17.44 -10.25 -24.60
CA TYR A 254 16.69 -11.43 -24.21
C TYR A 254 15.39 -11.61 -25.01
N ARG A 255 14.77 -10.50 -25.44
CA ARG A 255 13.50 -10.48 -26.18
C ARG A 255 13.63 -10.12 -27.67
N SER A 256 14.81 -9.75 -28.13
CA SER A 256 15.01 -9.30 -29.52
C SER A 256 15.77 -10.31 -30.37
N MET A 257 16.53 -11.26 -29.81
CA MET A 257 17.40 -12.15 -30.57
C MET A 257 17.52 -13.57 -29.99
N ASN A 258 18.28 -14.43 -30.67
CA ASN A 258 18.64 -15.78 -30.23
C ASN A 258 19.67 -15.76 -29.08
N ILE A 259 19.27 -15.20 -27.94
CA ILE A 259 20.15 -15.05 -26.77
C ILE A 259 20.63 -16.39 -26.23
N ALA A 260 19.80 -17.44 -26.36
CA ALA A 260 20.11 -18.77 -25.86
C ALA A 260 21.40 -19.36 -26.47
N SER A 261 21.72 -18.99 -27.71
CA SER A 261 22.94 -19.45 -28.39
C SER A 261 24.22 -18.90 -27.76
N MET A 262 24.14 -17.74 -27.09
CA MET A 262 25.29 -17.07 -26.48
C MET A 262 25.68 -17.68 -25.13
N PHE A 263 24.76 -18.41 -24.49
CA PHE A 263 25.02 -19.14 -23.23
C PHE A 263 25.44 -20.60 -23.46
N ASN A 264 25.76 -20.98 -24.70
CA ASN A 264 26.27 -22.32 -25.00
C ASN A 264 27.70 -22.45 -24.45
N PRO A 265 27.98 -23.37 -23.50
CA PRO A 265 29.31 -23.50 -22.90
C PRO A 265 30.43 -23.84 -23.91
N ALA A 266 30.09 -24.40 -25.06
CA ALA A 266 31.06 -24.71 -26.11
C ALA A 266 31.46 -23.50 -26.97
N ALA A 267 30.70 -22.40 -26.89
CA ALA A 267 30.88 -21.19 -27.69
C ALA A 267 30.45 -19.96 -26.88
N ASP A 268 30.79 -19.92 -25.59
CA ASP A 268 30.32 -18.90 -24.63
C ASP A 268 30.61 -17.49 -25.13
N GLN A 269 29.57 -16.67 -25.28
CA GLN A 269 29.68 -15.29 -25.76
C GLN A 269 29.31 -14.26 -24.70
N ILE A 270 29.37 -14.58 -23.40
CA ILE A 270 29.07 -13.62 -22.31
C ILE A 270 29.88 -12.31 -22.47
N TRP A 271 31.12 -12.38 -22.94
CA TRP A 271 31.92 -11.19 -23.24
C TRP A 271 31.22 -10.20 -24.19
N PHE A 272 30.46 -10.69 -25.18
CA PHE A 272 29.74 -9.82 -26.12
C PHE A 272 28.50 -9.23 -25.45
N LEU A 273 27.77 -10.01 -24.64
CA LEU A 273 26.62 -9.50 -23.89
C LEU A 273 27.05 -8.37 -22.96
N GLU A 274 28.01 -8.64 -22.07
CA GLU A 274 28.47 -7.67 -21.09
C GLU A 274 29.22 -6.52 -21.74
N GLY A 275 30.03 -6.77 -22.78
CA GLY A 275 30.71 -5.72 -23.52
C GLY A 275 29.73 -4.76 -24.21
N ALA A 276 28.64 -5.28 -24.80
CA ALA A 276 27.60 -4.46 -25.40
C ALA A 276 26.79 -3.69 -24.35
N ALA A 277 26.57 -4.29 -23.17
CA ALA A 277 25.91 -3.63 -22.06
C ALA A 277 26.75 -2.48 -21.49
N GLU A 278 28.07 -2.64 -21.34
CA GLU A 278 28.97 -1.56 -20.91
C GLU A 278 29.12 -0.47 -21.99
N PHE A 279 29.17 -0.87 -23.27
CA PHE A 279 29.39 0.08 -24.38
C PHE A 279 28.23 1.05 -24.61
N ILE A 280 27.00 0.72 -24.18
CA ILE A 280 25.84 1.59 -24.37
C ILE A 280 25.98 2.91 -23.60
N HIS A 281 26.55 2.84 -22.38
CA HIS A 281 26.71 3.97 -21.48
C HIS A 281 28.18 4.35 -21.29
N GLY A 282 29.10 3.61 -21.90
CA GLY A 282 30.54 3.81 -21.80
C GLY A 282 31.11 3.34 -20.46
N ALA A 283 32.34 2.87 -20.46
CA ALA A 283 32.99 2.34 -19.25
C ALA A 283 34.46 2.78 -19.16
N ASP A 284 34.80 3.95 -19.72
CA ASP A 284 36.17 4.48 -19.74
C ASP A 284 36.77 4.58 -18.33
N GLU A 285 35.99 4.98 -17.33
CA GLU A 285 36.46 5.05 -15.95
C GLU A 285 36.75 3.67 -15.35
N ARG A 286 35.98 2.64 -15.73
CA ARG A 286 36.22 1.25 -15.31
C ARG A 286 37.47 0.70 -15.99
N LEU A 287 37.60 0.91 -17.30
CA LEU A 287 38.77 0.50 -18.07
C LEU A 287 40.04 1.17 -17.55
N GLN A 288 39.99 2.48 -17.28
CA GLN A 288 41.11 3.23 -16.72
C GLN A 288 41.51 2.70 -15.33
N SER A 289 40.52 2.34 -14.48
CA SER A 289 40.77 1.71 -13.18
C SER A 289 41.46 0.34 -13.34
N SER A 290 40.98 -0.50 -14.24
CA SER A 290 41.58 -1.82 -14.53
C SER A 290 43.00 -1.68 -15.10
N ILE A 291 43.24 -0.72 -16.00
CA ILE A 291 44.59 -0.43 -16.52
C ILE A 291 45.54 -0.01 -15.38
N ASN A 292 45.06 0.80 -14.44
CA ASN A 292 45.87 1.20 -13.28
C ASN A 292 46.20 0.00 -12.35
N ASN A 293 45.31 -1.00 -12.29
CA ASN A 293 45.47 -2.17 -11.43
C ASN A 293 46.33 -3.27 -12.07
N VAL A 294 46.00 -3.69 -13.29
CA VAL A 294 46.60 -4.87 -13.96
C VAL A 294 47.39 -4.52 -15.23
N GLY A 295 47.39 -3.24 -15.65
CA GLY A 295 47.99 -2.78 -16.89
C GLY A 295 47.20 -3.21 -18.13
N VAL A 296 47.49 -2.59 -19.28
CA VAL A 296 46.84 -2.93 -20.55
C VAL A 296 47.04 -4.41 -20.92
N VAL A 297 48.23 -4.96 -20.63
CA VAL A 297 48.52 -6.39 -20.86
C VAL A 297 47.64 -7.29 -19.98
N GLY A 298 47.37 -6.89 -18.73
CA GLY A 298 46.49 -7.63 -17.83
C GLY A 298 45.03 -7.62 -18.30
N VAL A 299 44.54 -6.46 -18.77
CA VAL A 299 43.20 -6.35 -19.37
C VAL A 299 43.11 -7.23 -20.63
N MET A 300 44.10 -7.15 -21.52
CA MET A 300 44.12 -7.97 -22.75
C MET A 300 44.28 -9.48 -22.48
N ALA A 301 44.84 -9.88 -21.33
CA ALA A 301 44.88 -11.28 -20.93
C ALA A 301 43.47 -11.85 -20.68
N GLN A 302 42.51 -11.03 -20.24
CA GLN A 302 41.11 -11.46 -20.11
C GLN A 302 40.47 -11.71 -21.48
N ALA A 303 40.77 -10.87 -22.48
CA ALA A 303 40.26 -11.04 -23.84
C ALA A 303 40.71 -12.36 -24.50
N ALA A 304 41.87 -12.89 -24.11
CA ALA A 304 42.36 -14.18 -24.60
C ALA A 304 41.52 -15.38 -24.13
N ASN A 305 40.67 -15.20 -23.12
CA ASN A 305 39.80 -16.24 -22.58
C ASN A 305 38.39 -16.25 -23.20
N PHE A 306 38.06 -15.28 -24.06
CA PHE A 306 36.74 -15.13 -24.67
C PHE A 306 36.42 -16.22 -25.71
N GLY A 307 35.14 -16.58 -25.83
CA GLY A 307 34.67 -17.50 -26.87
C GLY A 307 35.01 -18.96 -26.57
N SER A 308 35.40 -19.71 -27.60
CA SER A 308 35.72 -21.14 -27.46
C SER A 308 37.02 -21.42 -26.70
N ALA A 309 37.77 -20.39 -26.30
CA ALA A 309 38.98 -20.50 -25.49
C ALA A 309 38.71 -21.06 -24.07
N GLY A 310 37.45 -20.99 -23.60
CA GLY A 310 36.97 -21.81 -22.48
C GLY A 310 37.27 -21.29 -21.07
N GLY A 311 37.59 -20.00 -20.90
CA GLY A 311 37.61 -19.38 -19.58
C GLY A 311 36.19 -19.17 -19.06
N ALA A 312 35.92 -19.57 -17.83
CA ALA A 312 34.64 -19.24 -17.19
C ALA A 312 34.58 -17.74 -16.93
N TRP A 313 33.48 -17.08 -17.32
CA TRP A 313 33.22 -15.70 -16.96
C TRP A 313 33.08 -15.58 -15.44
N VAL A 314 34.00 -14.87 -14.78
CA VAL A 314 33.98 -14.71 -13.32
C VAL A 314 33.38 -13.38 -12.86
N GLY A 315 33.02 -12.49 -13.79
CA GLY A 315 32.37 -11.21 -13.50
C GLY A 315 33.31 -10.17 -12.87
N SER A 316 34.60 -10.24 -13.18
CA SER A 316 35.59 -9.29 -12.66
C SER A 316 35.58 -7.97 -13.43
N SER A 317 35.93 -6.86 -12.77
CA SER A 317 36.05 -5.55 -13.45
C SER A 317 37.00 -5.57 -14.65
N ASP A 318 38.04 -6.40 -14.61
CA ASP A 318 39.00 -6.56 -15.70
C ASP A 318 38.37 -7.26 -16.92
N GLU A 319 37.50 -8.27 -16.72
CA GLU A 319 36.75 -8.93 -17.80
C GLU A 319 35.75 -7.98 -18.44
N TYR A 320 34.99 -7.23 -17.64
CA TYR A 320 34.09 -6.18 -18.14
C TYR A 320 34.86 -5.13 -18.96
N SER A 321 36.02 -4.71 -18.49
CA SER A 321 36.88 -3.73 -19.18
C SER A 321 37.39 -4.26 -20.52
N ALA A 322 37.80 -5.53 -20.57
CA ALA A 322 38.25 -6.18 -21.80
C ALA A 322 37.10 -6.38 -22.80
N ALA A 323 35.92 -6.76 -22.32
CA ALA A 323 34.70 -6.92 -23.12
C ALA A 323 34.23 -5.60 -23.72
N TYR A 324 34.22 -4.53 -22.92
CA TYR A 324 33.94 -3.16 -23.35
C TYR A 324 34.88 -2.72 -24.49
N ALA A 325 36.19 -2.87 -24.28
CA ALA A 325 37.18 -2.52 -25.30
C ALA A 325 37.07 -3.39 -26.57
N ALA A 326 36.71 -4.67 -26.43
CA ALA A 326 36.49 -5.56 -27.57
C ALA A 326 35.31 -5.08 -28.42
N VAL A 327 34.17 -4.76 -27.80
CA VAL A 327 33.00 -4.25 -28.52
C VAL A 327 33.27 -2.89 -29.17
N GLY A 328 33.99 -1.98 -28.49
CA GLY A 328 34.44 -0.72 -29.08
C GLY A 328 35.34 -0.92 -30.32
N TYR A 329 36.31 -1.84 -30.23
CA TYR A 329 37.17 -2.20 -31.35
C TYR A 329 36.38 -2.80 -32.52
N MET A 330 35.43 -3.70 -32.25
CA MET A 330 34.53 -4.26 -33.25
C MET A 330 33.73 -3.15 -33.95
N HIS A 331 33.13 -2.25 -33.17
CA HIS A 331 32.37 -1.13 -33.69
C HIS A 331 33.21 -0.26 -34.62
N GLN A 332 34.44 0.11 -34.20
CA GLN A 332 35.35 0.91 -35.03
C GLN A 332 35.70 0.19 -36.34
N LYS A 333 36.11 -1.08 -36.29
CA LYS A 333 36.56 -1.83 -37.47
C LYS A 333 35.45 -2.08 -38.49
N ILE A 334 34.23 -2.35 -38.02
CA ILE A 334 33.07 -2.48 -38.92
C ILE A 334 32.78 -1.14 -39.62
N LYS A 335 32.87 -0.02 -38.91
CA LYS A 335 32.71 1.32 -39.53
C LYS A 335 33.83 1.66 -40.52
N GLU A 336 35.07 1.33 -40.19
CA GLU A 336 36.21 1.44 -41.12
C GLU A 336 36.00 0.60 -42.39
N ASN A 337 35.27 -0.51 -42.29
CA ASN A 337 34.87 -1.34 -43.42
C ASN A 337 33.56 -0.90 -44.11
N GLY A 338 33.03 0.28 -43.76
CA GLY A 338 31.85 0.89 -44.39
C GLY A 338 30.49 0.48 -43.80
N GLY A 339 30.46 -0.25 -42.69
CA GLY A 339 29.23 -0.58 -41.94
C GLY A 339 28.84 0.48 -40.90
N ALA A 340 27.80 0.20 -40.12
CA ALA A 340 27.28 1.05 -39.04
C ALA A 340 27.79 0.62 -37.64
N GLY A 341 28.84 -0.19 -37.57
CA GLY A 341 29.43 -0.66 -36.31
C GLY A 341 28.66 -1.83 -35.70
N ILE A 342 28.63 -1.91 -34.37
CA ILE A 342 27.87 -2.95 -33.63
C ILE A 342 26.37 -2.95 -33.97
N LYS A 343 25.81 -1.83 -34.46
CA LYS A 343 24.42 -1.75 -34.92
C LYS A 343 24.08 -2.81 -35.97
N ASP A 344 25.01 -3.08 -36.90
CA ASP A 344 24.81 -4.09 -37.94
C ASP A 344 24.76 -5.50 -37.36
N VAL A 345 25.61 -5.80 -36.37
CA VAL A 345 25.62 -7.09 -35.64
C VAL A 345 24.29 -7.31 -34.93
N MET A 346 23.86 -6.32 -34.15
CA MET A 346 22.62 -6.38 -33.35
C MET A 346 21.37 -6.46 -34.24
N THR A 347 21.32 -5.67 -35.31
CA THR A 347 20.22 -5.68 -36.27
C THR A 347 20.15 -7.02 -37.01
N TYR A 348 21.30 -7.60 -37.38
CA TYR A 348 21.35 -8.93 -38.01
C TYR A 348 20.79 -10.01 -37.08
N LEU A 349 21.21 -10.02 -35.80
CA LEU A 349 20.71 -10.96 -34.79
C LEU A 349 19.20 -10.81 -34.56
N ASN A 350 18.68 -9.59 -34.59
CA ASN A 350 17.25 -9.33 -34.44
C ASN A 350 16.42 -9.76 -35.66
N GLN A 351 16.95 -9.58 -36.88
CA GLN A 351 16.26 -9.99 -38.11
C GLN A 351 16.33 -11.50 -38.35
N ASN A 352 17.37 -12.17 -37.85
CA ASN A 352 17.64 -13.59 -38.09
C ASN A 352 17.58 -14.37 -36.77
N GLN A 353 16.38 -14.70 -36.31
CA GLN A 353 16.10 -15.28 -34.98
C GLN A 353 16.69 -16.69 -34.72
N ALA A 354 17.29 -17.33 -35.73
CA ALA A 354 18.02 -18.59 -35.59
C ALA A 354 19.56 -18.42 -35.69
N ALA A 355 20.02 -17.22 -36.04
CA ALA A 355 21.45 -16.94 -36.20
C ALA A 355 22.17 -16.94 -34.85
N THR A 356 23.45 -17.25 -34.90
CA THR A 356 24.40 -17.15 -33.78
C THR A 356 25.21 -15.85 -33.89
N LEU A 357 25.98 -15.52 -32.86
CA LEU A 357 26.90 -14.38 -32.92
C LEU A 357 27.95 -14.56 -34.04
N ASN A 358 28.36 -15.78 -34.34
CA ASN A 358 29.30 -16.06 -35.44
C ASN A 358 28.72 -15.61 -36.79
N ASP A 359 27.46 -15.95 -37.06
CA ASP A 359 26.78 -15.58 -38.29
C ASP A 359 26.64 -14.05 -38.41
N ALA A 360 26.30 -13.40 -37.29
CA ALA A 360 26.14 -11.96 -37.24
C ALA A 360 27.45 -11.20 -37.43
N ILE A 361 28.53 -11.61 -36.77
CA ILE A 361 29.86 -11.01 -36.95
C ILE A 361 30.33 -11.18 -38.39
N ASN A 362 30.14 -12.37 -38.98
CA ASN A 362 30.55 -12.60 -40.35
C ASN A 362 29.81 -11.68 -41.33
N ALA A 363 28.49 -11.59 -41.21
CA ALA A 363 27.67 -10.77 -42.07
C ALA A 363 27.94 -9.26 -41.87
N ALA A 364 27.91 -8.79 -40.62
CA ALA A 364 28.03 -7.37 -40.28
C ALA A 364 29.43 -6.82 -40.57
N SER A 365 30.47 -7.64 -40.40
CA SER A 365 31.85 -7.21 -40.69
C SER A 365 32.21 -7.24 -42.17
N GLY A 366 31.28 -7.59 -43.07
CA GLY A 366 31.58 -7.76 -44.48
C GLY A 366 32.59 -8.88 -44.76
N GLY A 367 32.65 -9.88 -43.88
CA GLY A 367 33.57 -11.01 -43.97
C GLY A 367 34.98 -10.77 -43.42
N LEU A 368 35.25 -9.66 -42.72
CA LEU A 368 36.54 -9.44 -42.03
C LEU A 368 36.85 -10.57 -41.04
N TRP A 369 35.82 -11.04 -40.33
CA TRP A 369 35.93 -12.16 -39.40
C TRP A 369 34.94 -13.26 -39.77
N ALA A 370 35.39 -14.51 -39.75
CA ALA A 370 34.55 -15.67 -40.04
C ALA A 370 33.65 -16.08 -38.86
N SER A 371 34.01 -15.68 -37.64
CA SER A 371 33.36 -16.05 -36.38
C SER A 371 33.72 -15.08 -35.26
N ALA A 372 33.08 -15.21 -34.11
CA ALA A 372 33.45 -14.53 -32.87
C ALA A 372 34.89 -14.85 -32.44
N ASP A 373 35.33 -16.11 -32.59
CA ASP A 373 36.71 -16.50 -32.27
C ASP A 373 37.73 -15.85 -33.22
N ALA A 374 37.39 -15.70 -34.52
CA ALA A 374 38.25 -15.02 -35.47
C ALA A 374 38.37 -13.51 -35.14
N PHE A 375 37.28 -12.90 -34.69
CA PHE A 375 37.29 -11.55 -34.15
C PHE A 375 38.16 -11.45 -32.88
N ASN A 376 37.97 -12.35 -31.91
CA ASN A 376 38.74 -12.35 -30.67
C ASN A 376 40.24 -12.49 -30.92
N ALA A 377 40.65 -13.34 -31.88
CA ALA A 377 42.05 -13.47 -32.26
C ALA A 377 42.63 -12.16 -32.83
N ASP A 378 41.87 -11.43 -33.64
CA ASP A 378 42.26 -10.12 -34.17
C ASP A 378 42.31 -9.06 -33.06
N PHE A 379 41.34 -9.06 -32.14
CA PHE A 379 41.35 -8.15 -30.99
C PHE A 379 42.51 -8.44 -30.03
N VAL A 380 42.85 -9.70 -29.74
CA VAL A 380 44.03 -10.05 -28.94
C VAL A 380 45.31 -9.53 -29.59
N ALA A 381 45.41 -9.58 -30.93
CA ALA A 381 46.57 -9.09 -31.66
C ALA A 381 46.70 -7.56 -31.67
N ASN A 382 45.57 -6.83 -31.73
CA ASN A 382 45.57 -5.38 -31.98
C ASN A 382 45.04 -4.53 -30.81
N GLY A 383 44.41 -5.14 -29.81
CA GLY A 383 43.66 -4.48 -28.74
C GLY A 383 44.53 -3.61 -27.84
N THR A 384 45.80 -3.99 -27.62
CA THR A 384 46.74 -3.15 -26.86
C THR A 384 46.95 -1.79 -27.55
N ALA A 385 47.07 -1.77 -28.88
CA ALA A 385 47.23 -0.53 -29.63
C ALA A 385 45.93 0.28 -29.70
N TYR A 386 44.78 -0.40 -29.77
CA TYR A 386 43.48 0.23 -29.70
C TYR A 386 43.26 0.96 -28.36
N ILE A 387 43.46 0.27 -27.23
CA ILE A 387 43.31 0.85 -25.89
C ILE A 387 44.26 2.04 -25.70
N ALA A 388 45.50 1.94 -26.18
CA ALA A 388 46.45 3.05 -26.11
C ALA A 388 46.04 4.29 -26.94
N GLY A 389 45.15 4.13 -27.92
CA GLY A 389 44.59 5.21 -28.72
C GLY A 389 43.30 5.82 -28.14
N MET A 390 42.71 5.21 -27.11
CA MET A 390 41.52 5.75 -26.45
C MET A 390 41.85 6.98 -25.60
N ASN A 391 40.93 7.93 -25.53
CA ASN A 391 41.02 9.06 -24.62
C ASN A 391 40.27 8.73 -23.33
N LEU A 392 40.97 8.24 -22.30
CA LEU A 392 40.37 7.84 -21.01
C LEU A 392 40.48 8.93 -19.92
N ALA A 393 40.95 10.11 -20.28
CA ALA A 393 41.32 11.17 -19.34
C ALA A 393 40.36 12.36 -19.33
N ASP A 394 39.38 12.40 -20.23
CA ASP A 394 38.37 13.44 -20.28
C ASP A 394 37.10 13.06 -19.52
N GLU A 395 36.05 13.88 -19.64
CA GLU A 395 34.78 13.66 -18.95
C GLU A 395 33.84 12.72 -19.71
N ASP A 396 34.14 12.38 -20.96
CA ASP A 396 33.31 11.49 -21.78
C ASP A 396 33.48 10.04 -21.29
N THR A 397 32.38 9.29 -21.22
CA THR A 397 32.42 7.91 -20.70
C THR A 397 32.84 6.87 -21.75
N GLY A 398 33.01 7.29 -23.02
CA GLY A 398 33.23 6.38 -24.14
C GLY A 398 31.97 5.63 -24.56
N ALA A 399 30.80 6.18 -24.25
CA ALA A 399 29.52 5.63 -24.70
C ALA A 399 29.38 5.66 -26.23
N ILE A 400 28.68 4.68 -26.79
CA ILE A 400 28.27 4.73 -28.19
C ILE A 400 27.47 6.02 -28.48
N GLY A 401 27.78 6.67 -29.59
CA GLY A 401 27.24 7.99 -29.95
C GLY A 401 27.88 9.17 -29.23
N GLY A 402 28.81 8.93 -28.30
CA GLY A 402 29.58 9.95 -27.58
C GLY A 402 30.70 10.57 -28.40
N ALA A 403 31.41 11.54 -27.81
CA ALA A 403 32.45 12.29 -28.49
C ALA A 403 33.65 11.39 -28.86
N ASN A 404 34.09 10.54 -27.93
CA ASN A 404 35.28 9.70 -28.09
C ASN A 404 35.07 8.55 -29.10
N VAL A 405 33.85 8.03 -29.22
CA VAL A 405 33.54 6.86 -30.07
C VAL A 405 33.02 7.24 -31.46
N ASP A 406 32.08 8.19 -31.52
CA ASP A 406 31.31 8.49 -32.73
C ASP A 406 31.45 9.96 -33.18
N GLY A 407 32.22 10.78 -32.45
CA GLY A 407 32.33 12.22 -32.73
C GLY A 407 31.04 13.00 -32.40
N GLY A 408 30.21 12.46 -31.50
CA GLY A 408 29.00 13.11 -31.02
C GLY A 408 29.25 14.18 -29.96
N ALA A 409 28.21 14.51 -29.19
CA ALA A 409 28.35 15.36 -28.01
C ALA A 409 29.06 14.61 -26.87
N VAL A 410 29.77 15.34 -26.00
CA VAL A 410 30.37 14.78 -24.79
C VAL A 410 29.28 14.15 -23.92
N ARG A 411 29.46 12.90 -23.54
CA ARG A 411 28.57 12.14 -22.66
C ARG A 411 29.26 11.88 -21.34
N THR A 412 28.95 12.67 -20.32
CA THR A 412 29.49 12.45 -18.98
C THR A 412 28.72 11.34 -18.27
N ALA A 413 29.27 10.85 -17.15
CA ALA A 413 28.58 9.88 -16.31
C ALA A 413 27.18 10.35 -15.82
N GLU A 414 26.92 11.67 -15.80
CA GLU A 414 25.62 12.25 -15.43
C GLU A 414 24.70 12.49 -16.64
N SER A 415 25.26 12.65 -17.84
CA SER A 415 24.51 13.05 -19.03
C SER A 415 24.36 11.95 -20.07
N VAL A 416 25.02 10.80 -19.87
CA VAL A 416 25.00 9.70 -20.82
C VAL A 416 23.61 9.10 -20.96
N VAL A 417 22.91 8.89 -19.84
CA VAL A 417 21.47 8.60 -19.81
C VAL A 417 20.75 9.95 -19.62
N PRO A 418 20.00 10.44 -20.61
CA PRO A 418 19.30 11.71 -20.48
C PRO A 418 18.29 11.70 -19.33
N ASN A 419 18.21 12.80 -18.58
CA ASN A 419 17.17 13.00 -17.56
C ASN A 419 15.89 13.56 -18.18
N SER A 420 15.35 12.87 -19.20
CA SER A 420 14.08 13.27 -19.82
C SER A 420 13.13 12.07 -19.96
N SER A 421 11.84 12.33 -19.90
CA SER A 421 10.80 11.32 -20.11
C SER A 421 9.73 11.86 -21.05
N SER A 422 9.49 11.17 -22.17
CA SER A 422 8.30 11.39 -23.01
C SER A 422 7.17 10.43 -22.67
N ARG A 423 7.50 9.30 -22.03
CA ARG A 423 6.59 8.30 -21.48
C ARG A 423 6.77 8.33 -19.96
N SER A 424 5.67 8.46 -19.22
CA SER A 424 5.72 8.52 -17.74
C SER A 424 4.70 7.60 -17.10
N GLY A 425 4.97 7.19 -15.86
CA GLY A 425 4.08 6.36 -15.07
C GLY A 425 4.21 4.87 -15.38
N GLN A 426 3.09 4.17 -15.56
CA GLN A 426 3.08 2.70 -15.61
C GLN A 426 3.56 2.07 -16.92
N ASN A 427 3.86 2.88 -17.95
CA ASN A 427 4.24 2.44 -19.30
C ASN A 427 5.45 3.24 -19.81
N ALA A 428 6.58 3.07 -19.13
CA ALA A 428 7.84 3.74 -19.42
C ALA A 428 8.52 3.14 -20.67
N LEU A 429 8.38 1.84 -20.90
CA LEU A 429 8.99 1.08 -22.00
C LEU A 429 8.01 0.92 -23.17
N SER A 430 8.54 0.90 -24.39
CA SER A 430 7.77 0.66 -25.61
C SER A 430 7.79 -0.79 -26.06
N GLY A 431 8.87 -1.52 -25.77
CA GLY A 431 9.09 -2.90 -26.16
C GLY A 431 8.67 -3.93 -25.11
N PHE A 432 8.20 -3.52 -23.93
CA PHE A 432 7.77 -4.40 -22.84
C PHE A 432 6.43 -3.97 -22.24
N ASN A 433 5.75 -4.90 -21.56
CA ASN A 433 4.70 -4.57 -20.59
C ASN A 433 5.25 -4.72 -19.17
N GLU A 434 5.32 -3.63 -18.42
CA GLU A 434 5.93 -3.63 -17.09
C GLU A 434 4.98 -4.14 -16.01
N LYS A 435 5.49 -5.03 -15.17
CA LYS A 435 4.85 -5.46 -13.92
C LYS A 435 5.64 -4.90 -12.76
N TRP A 436 5.11 -3.84 -12.18
CA TRP A 436 5.71 -3.16 -11.03
C TRP A 436 5.43 -3.92 -9.73
N GLU A 437 6.46 -4.09 -8.92
CA GLU A 437 6.30 -4.59 -7.56
C GLU A 437 5.49 -3.62 -6.69
N ASN A 438 4.62 -4.18 -5.84
CA ASN A 438 3.94 -3.40 -4.81
C ASN A 438 4.87 -3.22 -3.61
N ILE A 439 5.24 -1.98 -3.32
CA ILE A 439 6.04 -1.66 -2.14
C ILE A 439 5.24 -1.92 -0.87
N ALA A 440 5.85 -2.64 0.07
CA ALA A 440 5.21 -2.98 1.34
C ALA A 440 4.90 -1.71 2.15
N LEU A 441 3.67 -1.66 2.67
CA LEU A 441 3.21 -0.59 3.56
C LEU A 441 3.22 -1.11 5.00
N ALA A 442 3.58 -0.25 5.95
CA ALA A 442 3.48 -0.59 7.35
C ALA A 442 2.00 -0.73 7.76
N GLY A 443 1.67 -1.84 8.41
CA GLY A 443 0.34 -2.07 9.00
C GLY A 443 0.16 -1.23 10.26
N LEU A 444 -0.08 0.07 10.09
CA LEU A 444 -0.18 1.04 11.18
C LEU A 444 -1.63 1.43 11.42
N GLY A 445 -2.00 1.56 12.69
CA GLY A 445 -3.36 1.94 13.02
C GLY A 445 -3.65 1.96 14.50
N ASN A 446 -4.29 3.04 14.94
CA ASN A 446 -4.92 3.10 16.24
C ASN A 446 -6.32 2.50 16.15
N ASN A 447 -6.47 1.28 16.65
CA ASN A 447 -7.76 0.62 16.72
C ASN A 447 -8.49 0.99 18.02
N LYS A 448 -9.74 1.43 17.89
CA LYS A 448 -10.68 1.71 18.97
C LYS A 448 -11.93 0.89 18.74
N THR A 449 -12.29 0.04 19.70
CA THR A 449 -13.52 -0.73 19.64
C THR A 449 -14.65 0.03 20.32
N LEU A 450 -15.73 0.27 19.59
CA LEU A 450 -16.95 0.89 20.10
C LEU A 450 -18.01 -0.18 20.34
N GLN A 451 -18.57 -0.22 21.55
CA GLN A 451 -19.74 -1.06 21.86
C GLN A 451 -21.00 -0.36 21.35
N LEU A 452 -21.57 -0.89 20.27
CA LEU A 452 -22.70 -0.30 19.53
C LEU A 452 -24.03 -1.02 19.76
N GLY A 453 -24.06 -2.08 20.55
CA GLY A 453 -25.30 -2.76 20.92
C GLY A 453 -25.36 -3.13 22.40
N ALA A 454 -26.49 -3.69 22.81
CA ALA A 454 -26.75 -4.06 24.20
C ALA A 454 -26.12 -5.41 24.60
N ASN A 455 -25.74 -6.23 23.62
CA ASN A 455 -25.21 -7.58 23.84
C ASN A 455 -23.70 -7.66 23.58
N LYS A 456 -23.09 -8.69 24.15
CA LYS A 456 -21.66 -8.98 23.98
C LYS A 456 -21.31 -9.12 22.49
N ASN A 457 -20.20 -8.51 22.07
CA ASN A 457 -19.66 -8.51 20.70
C ASN A 457 -20.46 -7.71 19.65
N GLU A 458 -21.47 -6.95 20.05
CA GLU A 458 -22.11 -5.95 19.17
C GLU A 458 -21.23 -4.69 19.09
N THR A 459 -20.06 -4.83 18.47
CA THR A 459 -19.02 -3.80 18.42
C THR A 459 -18.69 -3.36 16.99
N LEU A 460 -18.11 -2.17 16.86
CA LEU A 460 -17.46 -1.69 15.65
C LEU A 460 -16.02 -1.29 15.97
N ASP A 461 -15.08 -1.83 15.22
CA ASP A 461 -13.70 -1.37 15.26
C ASP A 461 -13.55 -0.16 14.35
N VAL A 462 -13.16 0.95 14.97
CA VAL A 462 -12.71 2.17 14.31
C VAL A 462 -11.20 2.13 14.28
N SER A 463 -10.60 2.43 13.13
CA SER A 463 -9.15 2.42 12.98
C SER A 463 -8.69 3.64 12.20
N PHE A 464 -7.65 4.28 12.69
CA PHE A 464 -7.05 5.47 12.10
C PHE A 464 -5.61 5.17 11.73
N GLY A 465 -5.25 5.37 10.46
CA GLY A 465 -3.86 5.28 10.02
C GLY A 465 -2.99 6.39 10.60
N ALA A 466 -1.67 6.21 10.51
CA ALA A 466 -0.71 7.27 10.79
C ALA A 466 -0.78 8.35 9.69
N VAL A 467 -0.70 9.63 10.08
CA VAL A 467 -0.82 10.78 9.18
C VAL A 467 0.19 11.89 9.49
N ASN A 468 1.20 11.59 10.31
CA ASN A 468 2.37 12.45 10.51
C ASN A 468 3.30 12.39 9.28
N ALA A 469 4.14 13.40 9.13
CA ALA A 469 5.06 13.57 8.03
C ALA A 469 6.01 12.37 7.86
N GLY A 470 6.54 11.86 8.98
CA GLY A 470 7.44 10.70 8.97
C GLY A 470 6.76 9.43 8.43
N ALA A 471 5.53 9.11 8.88
CA ALA A 471 4.81 7.95 8.36
C ALA A 471 4.45 8.12 6.86
N MET A 472 4.12 9.35 6.44
CA MET A 472 3.88 9.63 5.03
C MET A 472 5.16 9.81 4.21
N GLY A 473 6.36 9.66 4.80
CA GLY A 473 7.64 9.80 4.10
C GLY A 473 7.92 11.19 3.52
N ILE A 474 7.31 12.23 4.08
CA ILE A 474 7.39 13.63 3.62
C ILE A 474 8.17 14.55 4.58
N ASP A 475 8.81 13.97 5.59
CA ASP A 475 9.64 14.68 6.57
C ASP A 475 10.91 15.29 5.97
N ASN A 476 11.45 14.68 4.91
CA ASN A 476 12.64 15.17 4.19
C ASN A 476 12.37 15.26 2.67
N ILE A 477 11.78 16.38 2.24
CA ILE A 477 11.53 16.68 0.81
C ILE A 477 12.43 17.81 0.30
N ASP A 478 12.86 17.70 -0.95
CA ASP A 478 13.79 18.62 -1.60
C ASP A 478 13.16 19.21 -2.87
N LEU A 479 12.69 20.45 -2.79
CA LEU A 479 12.16 21.22 -3.91
C LEU A 479 13.25 21.89 -4.75
N ILE A 480 14.48 21.96 -4.23
CA ILE A 480 15.58 22.65 -4.91
C ILE A 480 16.08 21.77 -6.06
N ASN A 481 16.43 20.52 -5.75
CA ASN A 481 17.00 19.58 -6.71
C ASN A 481 15.97 18.56 -7.20
N ASN A 482 14.95 18.22 -6.39
CA ASN A 482 14.08 17.06 -6.62
C ASN A 482 12.58 17.36 -6.49
N ALA A 483 12.15 18.51 -7.01
CA ALA A 483 10.75 18.93 -6.98
C ALA A 483 9.81 17.89 -7.61
N GLY A 484 10.24 17.20 -8.67
CA GLY A 484 9.46 16.14 -9.33
C GLY A 484 9.16 14.96 -8.40
N PHE A 485 10.16 14.48 -7.66
CA PHE A 485 9.97 13.41 -6.68
C PHE A 485 9.09 13.86 -5.50
N THR A 486 9.19 15.14 -5.13
CA THR A 486 8.29 15.70 -4.12
C THR A 486 6.84 15.69 -4.58
N ILE A 487 6.54 16.04 -5.84
CA ILE A 487 5.19 15.93 -6.42
C ILE A 487 4.67 14.50 -6.30
N TYR A 488 5.51 13.52 -6.66
CA TYR A 488 5.16 12.10 -6.55
C TYR A 488 4.83 11.68 -5.11
N LYS A 489 5.65 12.07 -4.13
CA LYS A 489 5.37 11.83 -2.71
C LYS A 489 4.07 12.50 -2.24
N MET A 490 3.79 13.73 -2.70
CA MET A 490 2.54 14.41 -2.36
C MET A 490 1.32 13.69 -2.94
N ASP A 491 1.40 13.16 -4.15
CA ASP A 491 0.32 12.37 -4.75
C ASP A 491 0.05 11.09 -3.94
N LEU A 492 1.10 10.38 -3.50
CA LEU A 492 0.95 9.21 -2.63
C LEU A 492 0.37 9.56 -1.24
N ALA A 493 0.86 10.65 -0.63
CA ALA A 493 0.35 11.11 0.66
C ALA A 493 -1.12 11.55 0.58
N LEU A 494 -1.51 12.28 -0.47
CA LEU A 494 -2.90 12.68 -0.71
C LEU A 494 -3.80 11.47 -0.92
N GLU A 495 -3.35 10.46 -1.67
CA GLU A 495 -4.09 9.22 -1.85
C GLU A 495 -4.29 8.47 -0.53
N HIS A 496 -3.27 8.43 0.34
CA HIS A 496 -3.39 7.88 1.68
C HIS A 496 -4.44 8.63 2.53
N ILE A 497 -4.38 9.96 2.57
CA ILE A 497 -5.37 10.77 3.30
C ILE A 497 -6.78 10.56 2.75
N ASN A 498 -6.95 10.49 1.43
CA ASN A 498 -8.24 10.22 0.80
C ASN A 498 -8.80 8.84 1.20
N LYS A 499 -7.95 7.81 1.27
CA LYS A 499 -8.34 6.47 1.75
C LYS A 499 -8.78 6.49 3.21
N GLU A 500 -8.05 7.16 4.09
CA GLU A 500 -8.43 7.30 5.50
C GLU A 500 -9.77 8.06 5.66
N ARG A 501 -9.99 9.13 4.89
CA ARG A 501 -11.28 9.85 4.88
C ARG A 501 -12.44 9.01 4.35
N ALA A 502 -12.21 8.24 3.28
CA ALA A 502 -13.22 7.33 2.74
C ALA A 502 -13.63 6.26 3.77
N LYS A 503 -12.66 5.73 4.52
CA LYS A 503 -12.88 4.79 5.62
C LYS A 503 -13.70 5.41 6.76
N ILE A 504 -13.37 6.63 7.17
CA ILE A 504 -14.16 7.39 8.17
C ILE A 504 -15.59 7.61 7.68
N GLY A 505 -15.78 8.02 6.42
CA GLY A 505 -17.12 8.18 5.84
C GLY A 505 -17.94 6.90 5.86
N ALA A 506 -17.33 5.75 5.54
CA ALA A 506 -18.01 4.45 5.65
C ALA A 506 -18.37 4.10 7.09
N GLN A 507 -17.51 4.42 8.06
CA GLN A 507 -17.77 4.18 9.49
C GLN A 507 -18.88 5.09 10.04
N LEU A 508 -18.92 6.36 9.63
CA LEU A 508 -20.01 7.29 9.98
C LEU A 508 -21.36 6.75 9.54
N ASN A 509 -21.48 6.32 8.27
CA ASN A 509 -22.71 5.72 7.75
C ASN A 509 -23.15 4.47 8.55
N ARG A 510 -22.20 3.64 8.99
CA ARG A 510 -22.49 2.46 9.82
C ARG A 510 -22.94 2.86 11.22
N LEU A 511 -22.35 3.88 11.84
CA LEU A 511 -22.75 4.39 13.14
C LEU A 511 -24.16 5.00 13.09
N GLU A 512 -24.48 5.79 12.08
CA GLU A 512 -25.82 6.38 11.89
C GLU A 512 -26.88 5.28 11.74
N SER A 513 -26.59 4.24 10.95
CA SER A 513 -27.46 3.07 10.81
C SER A 513 -27.64 2.32 12.14
N ALA A 514 -26.56 2.14 12.90
CA ALA A 514 -26.62 1.49 14.22
C ALA A 514 -27.44 2.30 15.21
N ILE A 515 -27.30 3.64 15.23
CA ILE A 515 -28.09 4.55 16.06
C ILE A 515 -29.58 4.39 15.76
N ALA A 516 -29.96 4.47 14.48
CA ALA A 516 -31.36 4.32 14.07
C ALA A 516 -31.94 2.96 14.48
N ASN A 517 -31.19 1.87 14.25
CA ASN A 517 -31.62 0.51 14.62
C ASN A 517 -31.77 0.33 16.14
N ASN A 518 -30.85 0.89 16.93
CA ASN A 518 -30.91 0.83 18.39
C ASN A 518 -32.10 1.60 18.94
N GLN A 519 -32.40 2.78 18.38
CA GLN A 519 -33.57 3.58 18.77
C GLN A 519 -34.87 2.82 18.49
N VAL A 520 -35.04 2.28 17.28
CA VAL A 520 -36.22 1.47 16.93
C VAL A 520 -36.36 0.24 17.82
N SER A 521 -35.25 -0.44 18.13
CA SER A 521 -35.26 -1.60 19.03
C SER A 521 -35.63 -1.21 20.46
N ALA A 522 -35.13 -0.07 20.96
CA ALA A 522 -35.45 0.44 22.30
C ALA A 522 -36.92 0.83 22.40
N GLU A 523 -37.49 1.46 21.36
CA GLU A 523 -38.90 1.81 21.28
C GLU A 523 -39.80 0.56 21.25
N SER A 524 -39.49 -0.40 20.39
CA SER A 524 -40.25 -1.67 20.28
C SER A 524 -40.20 -2.48 21.58
N MET A 525 -39.03 -2.52 22.24
CA MET A 525 -38.87 -3.16 23.53
C MET A 525 -39.62 -2.40 24.63
N THR A 526 -39.65 -1.08 24.59
CA THR A 526 -40.42 -0.25 25.53
C THR A 526 -41.93 -0.50 25.37
N ALA A 527 -42.43 -0.56 24.13
CA ALA A 527 -43.83 -0.89 23.86
C ALA A 527 -44.19 -2.32 24.29
N SER A 528 -43.28 -3.29 24.09
CA SER A 528 -43.49 -4.67 24.53
C SER A 528 -43.48 -4.79 26.05
N ARG A 529 -42.58 -4.08 26.72
CA ARG A 529 -42.53 -4.00 28.19
C ARG A 529 -43.81 -3.39 28.74
N SER A 530 -44.29 -2.30 28.13
CA SER A 530 -45.54 -1.62 28.52
C SER A 530 -46.73 -2.59 28.48
N ARG A 531 -46.90 -3.37 27.41
CA ARG A 531 -47.96 -4.40 27.32
C ARG A 531 -47.90 -5.47 28.41
N ILE A 532 -46.72 -5.74 28.95
CA ILE A 532 -46.52 -6.77 29.99
C ILE A 532 -46.73 -6.14 31.37
N GLN A 533 -46.14 -4.98 31.63
CA GLN A 533 -46.01 -4.45 32.98
C GLN A 533 -47.02 -3.34 33.30
N ASP A 534 -47.49 -2.56 32.32
CA ASP A 534 -48.32 -1.39 32.59
C ASP A 534 -49.78 -1.80 32.88
N ALA A 535 -50.41 -1.07 33.79
CA ALA A 535 -51.82 -1.25 34.14
C ALA A 535 -52.71 -0.50 33.15
N ASP A 536 -53.75 -1.16 32.65
CA ASP A 536 -54.84 -0.48 31.96
C ASP A 536 -55.70 0.24 33.00
N PHE A 537 -55.60 1.57 33.03
CA PHE A 537 -56.29 2.42 33.99
C PHE A 537 -57.82 2.23 33.96
N ALA A 538 -58.41 2.02 32.78
CA ALA A 538 -59.85 1.86 32.65
C ALA A 538 -60.31 0.52 33.25
N ILE A 539 -59.57 -0.55 32.99
CA ILE A 539 -59.87 -1.89 33.52
C ILE A 539 -59.64 -1.95 35.04
N GLU A 540 -58.53 -1.38 35.54
CA GLU A 540 -58.24 -1.37 36.98
C GLU A 540 -59.21 -0.48 37.75
N THR A 541 -59.63 0.67 37.19
CA THR A 541 -60.67 1.52 37.81
C THR A 541 -62.02 0.81 37.86
N ALA A 542 -62.43 0.12 36.78
CA ALA A 542 -63.65 -0.68 36.76
C ALA A 542 -63.61 -1.84 37.77
N THR A 543 -62.44 -2.49 37.90
CA THR A 543 -62.22 -3.58 38.86
C THR A 543 -62.24 -3.07 40.30
N MET A 544 -61.58 -1.95 40.58
CA MET A 544 -61.64 -1.27 41.87
C MET A 544 -63.09 -0.94 42.25
N THR A 545 -63.83 -0.31 41.34
CA THR A 545 -65.24 0.07 41.55
C THR A 545 -66.11 -1.16 41.84
N ARG A 546 -65.96 -2.24 41.04
CA ARG A 546 -66.65 -3.51 41.29
C ARG A 546 -66.32 -4.08 42.68
N THR A 547 -65.05 -4.01 43.07
CA THR A 547 -64.56 -4.56 44.34
C THR A 547 -65.05 -3.73 45.53
N GLN A 548 -65.14 -2.41 45.40
CA GLN A 548 -65.79 -1.53 46.39
C GLN A 548 -67.27 -1.86 46.57
N ILE A 549 -68.01 -2.09 45.47
CA ILE A 549 -69.41 -2.52 45.54
C ILE A 549 -69.53 -3.87 46.24
N MET A 550 -68.65 -4.83 45.94
CA MET A 550 -68.62 -6.13 46.62
C MET A 550 -68.27 -6.02 48.10
N GLN A 551 -67.40 -5.07 48.49
CA GLN A 551 -67.06 -4.83 49.91
C GLN A 551 -68.30 -4.32 50.67
N GLN A 552 -69.04 -3.38 50.07
CA GLN A 552 -70.31 -2.88 50.62
C GLN A 552 -71.38 -3.98 50.69
N ALA A 553 -71.47 -4.85 49.69
CA ALA A 553 -72.39 -5.99 49.71
C ALA A 553 -71.99 -7.05 50.75
N ALA A 554 -70.70 -7.39 50.86
CA ALA A 554 -70.19 -8.38 51.82
C ALA A 554 -70.36 -7.92 53.27
N THR A 555 -70.19 -6.63 53.55
CA THR A 555 -70.49 -6.06 54.88
C THR A 555 -71.98 -6.11 55.22
N ALA A 556 -72.86 -5.83 54.25
CA ALA A 556 -74.31 -5.97 54.43
C ALA A 556 -74.74 -7.44 54.65
N ILE A 557 -74.17 -8.39 53.89
CA ILE A 557 -74.44 -9.83 54.03
C ILE A 557 -73.84 -10.37 55.34
N LEU A 558 -72.69 -9.88 55.79
CA LEU A 558 -72.12 -10.21 57.10
C LEU A 558 -73.05 -9.73 58.23
N ALA A 559 -73.59 -8.50 58.12
CA ALA A 559 -74.59 -8.00 59.06
C ALA A 559 -75.86 -8.87 59.08
N GLN A 560 -76.33 -9.31 57.91
CA GLN A 560 -77.48 -10.22 57.78
C GLN A 560 -77.20 -11.65 58.28
N ALA A 561 -75.99 -12.18 58.05
CA ALA A 561 -75.58 -13.50 58.53
C ALA A 561 -75.45 -13.53 60.06
N ASN A 562 -75.15 -12.38 60.68
CA ASN A 562 -75.13 -12.22 62.13
C ASN A 562 -76.52 -12.01 62.75
N SER A 563 -77.50 -11.50 61.98
CA SER A 563 -78.88 -11.28 62.47
C SER A 563 -79.71 -12.58 62.55
N SER A 564 -79.43 -13.58 61.70
CA SER A 564 -80.15 -14.87 61.69
C SER A 564 -80.00 -15.71 62.99
N PRO A 565 -78.79 -15.91 63.55
CA PRO A 565 -78.63 -16.53 64.87
C PRO A 565 -79.20 -15.68 66.01
N GLN A 566 -79.13 -14.35 65.91
CA GLN A 566 -79.69 -13.43 66.91
C GLN A 566 -81.22 -13.54 66.97
N MET A 567 -81.89 -13.61 65.81
CA MET A 567 -83.33 -13.85 65.73
C MET A 567 -83.74 -15.23 66.32
N MET A 568 -82.91 -16.26 66.16
CA MET A 568 -83.16 -17.57 66.78
C MET A 568 -82.89 -17.59 68.29
N LEU A 569 -81.87 -16.86 68.77
CA LEU A 569 -81.62 -16.67 70.21
C LEU A 569 -82.74 -15.87 70.89
N THR A 570 -83.41 -14.98 70.17
CA THR A 570 -84.62 -14.29 70.67
C THR A 570 -85.87 -15.16 70.65
N LEU A 571 -85.91 -16.26 69.87
CA LEU A 571 -86.99 -17.25 69.87
C LEU A 571 -86.78 -18.38 70.91
N LEU A 572 -85.57 -18.49 71.47
CA LEU A 572 -85.19 -19.42 72.56
C LEU A 572 -85.13 -18.75 73.94
N ARG A 573 -85.53 -17.47 74.02
CA ARG A 573 -85.89 -16.76 75.26
C ARG A 573 -87.39 -16.78 75.42
#